data_AF-C4J805-F1
#
_entry.id   AF-C4J805-F1
#
_cell.length_a   1.000
_cell.length_b   1.000
_cell.length_c   1.000
_cell.angle_alpha   90.00
_cell.angle_beta   90.00
_cell.angle_gamma   90.00
#
_symmetry.space_group_name_H-M   'P 1'
#
loop_
_entity.id
_entity.type
_entity.pdbx_description
1 polymer ?
#
loop_
_entity_poly.entity_id
_entity_poly.type
_entity_poly.pdbx_seq_one_letter_code
_entity_poly.pdbx_strand_id
1 'polypeptide(L)'
;MDVVKAAQLSGRTLERVVVHPLVLLSIVDHYNRVARDTVVVHPLVLLSIVDHYNRVARDTRKRVVGVLLGTSSRGSVDVTNSYAVPFEEDDKDPRIWFLDHN
;
A
#
# COMPACT_ATOMS: atom_id res chain seq x y z
N MET A 1 54.99 -12.20 4.52
CA MET A 1 55.39 -12.09 3.10
C MET A 1 54.68 -13.23 2.40
N ASP A 2 53.36 -13.09 2.24
CA ASP A 2 52.69 -12.75 0.96
C ASP A 2 52.67 -14.00 0.05
N VAL A 3 51.56 -14.52 -0.46
CA VAL A 3 50.42 -13.86 -1.09
C VAL A 3 49.19 -14.78 -1.04
N VAL A 4 48.04 -14.18 -0.74
CA VAL A 4 46.67 -14.68 -0.96
C VAL A 4 46.50 -15.45 -2.27
N LYS A 5 46.02 -16.70 -2.22
CA LYS A 5 45.37 -17.34 -3.38
C LYS A 5 43.86 -17.21 -3.19
N ALA A 6 43.33 -16.10 -3.68
CA ALA A 6 41.91 -15.93 -3.91
C ALA A 6 41.43 -17.10 -4.78
N ALA A 7 40.53 -17.93 -4.23
CA ALA A 7 39.83 -18.92 -5.02
C ALA A 7 39.05 -18.16 -6.10
N GLN A 8 39.60 -18.17 -7.30
CA GLN A 8 39.06 -17.53 -8.48
C GLN A 8 37.71 -18.19 -8.75
N LEU A 9 36.63 -17.53 -8.34
CA LEU A 9 35.28 -17.80 -8.82
C LEU A 9 35.37 -17.58 -10.33
N SER A 10 35.63 -18.67 -11.06
CA SER A 10 35.62 -18.71 -12.51
C SER A 10 34.27 -18.19 -12.96
N GLY A 11 34.21 -16.91 -13.32
CA GLY A 11 33.03 -16.29 -13.89
C GLY A 11 32.64 -17.08 -15.12
N ARG A 12 31.63 -17.94 -14.99
CA ARG A 12 31.03 -18.61 -16.14
C ARG A 12 30.31 -17.51 -16.90
N THR A 13 30.90 -17.04 -17.98
CA THR A 13 30.24 -16.14 -18.92
C THR A 13 29.02 -16.89 -19.44
N LEU A 14 27.82 -16.50 -18.98
CA LEU A 14 26.57 -17.08 -19.48
C LEU A 14 26.36 -16.60 -20.91
N GLU A 15 26.78 -17.40 -21.89
CA GLU A 15 26.81 -16.98 -23.30
C GLU A 15 25.41 -16.84 -23.93
N ARG A 16 24.39 -17.53 -23.39
CA ARG A 16 23.01 -17.40 -23.87
C ARG A 16 22.01 -17.93 -22.84
N VAL A 17 21.10 -17.08 -22.39
CA VAL A 17 19.93 -17.49 -21.59
C VAL A 17 18.77 -17.70 -22.56
N VAL A 18 18.32 -18.94 -22.72
CA VAL A 18 17.14 -19.28 -23.52
C VAL A 18 15.97 -19.41 -22.56
N VAL A 19 15.11 -18.39 -22.52
CA VAL A 19 13.89 -18.41 -21.70
C VAL A 19 12.76 -19.01 -22.53
N HIS A 20 12.09 -20.01 -22.00
CA HIS A 20 10.95 -20.62 -22.69
C HIS A 20 9.80 -19.60 -22.84
N PRO A 21 9.09 -19.55 -23.99
CA PRO A 21 8.00 -18.60 -24.20
C PRO A 21 6.92 -18.62 -23.12
N LEU A 22 6.58 -19.81 -22.60
CA LEU A 22 5.61 -19.95 -21.50
C LEU A 22 6.11 -19.38 -20.16
N VAL A 23 7.43 -19.38 -19.93
CA VAL A 23 8.02 -18.77 -18.73
C VAL A 23 7.95 -17.26 -18.84
N LEU A 24 8.24 -16.71 -20.02
CA LEU A 24 8.08 -15.29 -20.33
C LEU A 24 6.61 -14.84 -20.16
N LEU A 25 5.66 -15.62 -20.68
CA LEU A 25 4.23 -15.35 -20.52
C LEU A 25 3.79 -15.42 -19.05
N SER A 26 4.29 -16.40 -18.29
CA SER A 26 4.01 -16.50 -16.85
C SER A 26 4.57 -15.32 -16.07
N ILE A 27 5.77 -14.84 -16.42
CA ILE A 27 6.39 -13.65 -15.80
C ILE A 27 5.60 -12.39 -16.15
N VAL A 28 5.14 -12.24 -17.40
CA VAL A 28 4.34 -11.08 -17.82
C VAL A 28 2.95 -11.10 -17.19
N ASP A 29 2.29 -12.25 -17.11
CA ASP A 29 1.00 -12.40 -16.41
C ASP A 29 1.16 -12.14 -14.90
N HIS A 30 2.22 -12.68 -14.29
CA HIS A 30 2.53 -12.43 -12.88
C HIS A 30 2.85 -10.96 -12.63
N TYR A 31 3.64 -10.32 -13.50
CA TYR A 31 3.92 -8.88 -13.42
C TYR A 31 2.62 -8.08 -13.55
N ASN A 32 1.75 -8.37 -14.51
CA ASN A 32 0.47 -7.67 -14.64
C ASN A 32 -0.49 -7.90 -13.47
N ARG A 33 -0.49 -9.09 -12.86
CA ARG A 33 -1.27 -9.37 -11.64
C ARG A 33 -0.73 -8.63 -10.41
N VAL A 34 0.58 -8.52 -10.28
CA VAL A 34 1.24 -7.84 -9.15
C VAL A 34 1.28 -6.32 -9.37
N ALA A 35 1.29 -5.85 -10.61
CA ALA A 35 1.70 -4.49 -10.92
C ALA A 35 0.69 -3.42 -10.56
N ARG A 36 -0.63 -3.63 -10.56
CA ARG A 36 -1.55 -2.50 -10.40
C ARG A 36 -2.87 -2.87 -9.77
N ASP A 37 -2.91 -2.77 -8.44
CA ASP A 37 -4.16 -2.42 -7.77
C ASP A 37 -4.42 -0.92 -8.04
N THR A 38 -5.39 -0.62 -8.91
CA THR A 38 -5.82 0.77 -9.15
C THR A 38 -6.85 1.18 -8.10
N VAL A 39 -6.61 2.29 -7.41
CA VAL A 39 -7.58 2.82 -6.44
C VAL A 39 -8.28 4.04 -7.03
N VAL A 40 -9.59 3.95 -7.19
CA VAL A 40 -10.43 5.05 -7.64
C VAL A 40 -11.20 5.57 -6.43
N VAL A 41 -11.05 6.86 -6.14
CA VAL A 41 -11.75 7.51 -5.02
C VAL A 41 -12.77 8.49 -5.58
N HIS A 42 -14.04 8.30 -5.22
CA HIS A 42 -15.10 9.22 -5.62
C HIS A 42 -14.91 10.58 -4.91
N PRO A 43 -15.10 11.72 -5.58
CA PRO A 43 -14.91 13.05 -4.97
C PRO A 43 -15.74 13.28 -3.70
N LEU A 44 -16.92 12.65 -3.62
CA LEU A 44 -17.78 12.71 -2.43
C LEU A 44 -17.09 12.20 -1.16
N VAL A 45 -16.24 11.18 -1.29
CA VAL A 45 -15.47 10.61 -0.17
C VAL A 45 -14.50 11.64 0.39
N LEU A 46 -13.76 12.34 -0.48
CA LEU A 46 -12.84 13.39 -0.05
C LEU A 46 -13.59 14.53 0.64
N LEU A 47 -14.73 14.95 0.09
CA LEU A 47 -15.58 15.97 0.71
C LEU A 47 -16.08 15.54 2.08
N SER A 48 -16.51 14.28 2.23
CA SER A 48 -16.95 13.71 3.50
C SER A 48 -15.84 13.70 4.56
N ILE A 49 -14.63 13.27 4.19
CA ILE A 49 -13.46 13.25 5.08
C ILE A 49 -13.09 14.68 5.51
N VAL A 50 -13.07 15.63 4.57
CA VAL A 50 -12.73 17.03 4.87
C VAL A 50 -13.78 17.70 5.75
N ASP A 51 -15.08 17.47 5.51
CA ASP A 51 -16.13 17.98 6.39
C ASP A 51 -15.99 17.41 7.80
N HIS A 52 -15.76 16.10 7.93
CA HIS A 52 -15.58 15.47 9.23
C HIS A 52 -14.36 16.01 9.99
N TYR A 53 -13.22 16.16 9.32
CA TYR A 53 -12.04 16.80 9.91
C TYR A 53 -12.34 18.21 10.40
N ASN A 54 -13.03 19.02 9.58
CA ASN A 54 -13.37 20.40 9.93
C ASN A 54 -14.33 20.50 11.13
N ARG A 55 -15.15 19.48 11.37
CA ARG A 55 -16.08 19.45 12.52
C ARG A 55 -15.41 19.04 13.83
N VAL A 56 -14.39 18.18 13.79
CA VAL A 56 -13.86 17.50 14.99
C VAL A 56 -12.44 17.93 15.35
N ALA A 57 -11.57 18.11 14.36
CA ALA A 57 -10.14 18.24 14.57
C ALA A 57 -9.55 19.51 13.93
N ARG A 58 -10.39 20.44 13.47
CA ARG A 58 -9.96 21.71 12.88
C ARG A 58 -9.05 22.46 13.84
N ASP A 59 -7.93 22.96 13.32
CA ASP A 59 -6.91 23.71 14.07
C ASP A 59 -6.26 22.90 15.22
N THR A 60 -6.43 21.57 15.23
CA THR A 60 -5.74 20.65 16.13
C THR A 60 -4.69 19.82 15.37
N ARG A 61 -3.81 19.15 16.12
CA ARG A 61 -2.89 18.12 15.56
C ARG A 61 -3.45 16.71 15.65
N LYS A 62 -4.72 16.56 16.04
CA LYS A 62 -5.35 15.25 16.23
C LYS A 62 -5.68 14.61 14.90
N ARG A 63 -5.50 13.30 14.82
CA ARG A 63 -5.91 12.49 13.67
C ARG A 63 -7.40 12.20 13.73
N VAL A 64 -7.98 12.03 12.55
CA VAL A 64 -9.36 11.62 12.36
C VAL A 64 -9.35 10.29 11.63
N VAL A 65 -10.16 9.36 12.10
CA VAL A 65 -10.20 7.99 11.57
C VAL A 65 -11.63 7.66 11.13
N GLY A 66 -11.72 6.86 10.07
CA GLY A 66 -12.97 6.42 9.50
C GLY A 66 -12.80 5.15 8.70
N VAL A 67 -13.93 4.58 8.29
CA VAL A 67 -14.00 3.43 7.40
C VAL A 67 -14.28 3.88 5.97
N LEU A 68 -13.62 3.22 5.02
CA LEU A 68 -13.88 3.36 3.59
C LEU A 68 -14.74 2.21 3.11
N LEU A 69 -15.75 2.51 2.33
CA LEU A 69 -16.67 1.53 1.76
C LEU A 69 -16.64 1.62 0.24
N GLY A 70 -16.76 0.47 -0.41
CA GLY A 70 -16.56 0.37 -1.84
C GLY A 70 -16.55 -1.06 -2.32
N THR A 71 -16.16 -1.22 -3.58
CA THR A 71 -16.06 -2.53 -4.23
C THR A 71 -14.62 -2.81 -4.63
N SER A 72 -14.14 -4.01 -4.31
CA SER A 72 -12.85 -4.51 -4.78
C SER A 72 -13.09 -5.57 -5.87
N SER A 73 -12.54 -5.37 -7.06
CA SER A 73 -12.69 -6.27 -8.20
C SER A 73 -11.42 -6.32 -9.03
N ARG A 74 -10.87 -7.52 -9.22
CA ARG A 74 -9.80 -7.86 -10.19
C ARG A 74 -8.67 -6.81 -10.29
N GLY A 75 -8.12 -6.40 -9.16
CA GLY A 75 -7.02 -5.42 -9.13
C GLY A 75 -7.47 -3.97 -9.27
N SER A 76 -8.73 -3.65 -8.99
CA SER A 76 -9.21 -2.29 -8.81
C SER A 76 -10.05 -2.19 -7.54
N VAL A 77 -9.85 -1.12 -6.78
CA VAL A 77 -10.62 -0.78 -5.58
C VAL A 77 -11.33 0.54 -5.83
N ASP A 78 -12.64 0.49 -5.92
CA ASP A 78 -13.49 1.67 -6.09
C ASP A 78 -14.05 2.08 -4.73
N VAL A 79 -13.62 3.23 -4.23
CA VAL A 79 -14.07 3.80 -2.96
C VAL A 79 -15.22 4.76 -3.23
N THR A 80 -16.43 4.36 -2.84
CA THR A 80 -17.67 5.08 -3.15
C THR A 80 -18.22 5.85 -1.95
N ASN A 81 -17.89 5.43 -0.73
CA ASN A 81 -18.41 6.04 0.50
C ASN A 81 -17.38 5.97 1.64
N SER A 82 -17.60 6.78 2.68
CA SER A 82 -16.78 6.80 3.90
C SER A 82 -17.62 7.18 5.11
N TYR A 83 -17.31 6.60 6.27
CA TYR A 83 -17.93 6.96 7.55
C TYR A 83 -16.88 7.24 8.61
N ALA A 84 -17.13 8.29 9.39
CA ALA A 84 -16.37 8.61 10.58
C ALA A 84 -16.53 7.52 11.64
N VAL A 85 -15.44 7.21 12.35
CA VAL A 85 -15.47 6.32 13.51
C VAL A 85 -15.02 7.12 14.74
N PRO A 86 -15.70 7.01 15.90
CA PRO A 86 -15.22 7.61 17.13
C PRO A 86 -13.80 7.12 17.45
N PHE A 87 -12.87 8.07 17.47
CA PHE A 87 -11.44 7.82 17.64
C PHE A 87 -10.85 8.87 18.56
N GLU A 88 -10.07 8.42 19.55
CA GLU A 88 -9.31 9.28 20.44
C GLU A 88 -7.87 8.79 20.53
N GLU A 89 -6.92 9.73 20.61
CA GLU A 89 -5.52 9.44 20.82
C GLU A 89 -4.96 10.29 21.97
N ASP A 90 -3.96 9.76 22.66
CA ASP A 90 -3.27 10.50 23.72
C ASP A 90 -2.35 11.57 23.11
N ASP A 91 -2.43 12.80 23.65
CA ASP A 91 -1.67 13.94 23.14
C ASP A 91 -0.15 13.83 23.42
N LYS A 92 0.29 12.94 24.32
CA LYS A 92 1.70 12.74 24.70
C LYS A 92 2.31 11.50 24.04
N ASP A 93 1.56 10.42 23.89
CA ASP A 93 1.99 9.20 23.20
C ASP A 93 1.00 8.75 22.11
N PRO A 94 1.25 9.08 20.81
CA PRO A 94 0.38 8.72 19.68
C PRO A 94 0.19 7.21 19.44
N ARG A 95 0.94 6.36 20.16
CA ARG A 95 0.76 4.89 20.13
C ARG A 95 -0.44 4.46 20.97
N ILE A 96 -0.86 5.28 21.92
CA ILE A 96 -2.03 5.05 22.77
C ILE A 96 -3.22 5.69 22.07
N TRP A 97 -4.12 4.84 21.57
CA TRP A 97 -5.34 5.27 20.92
C TRP A 97 -6.49 4.32 21.22
N PHE A 98 -7.70 4.84 21.11
CA PHE A 98 -8.96 4.15 21.35
C PHE A 98 -9.87 4.30 20.13
N LEU A 99 -10.57 3.23 19.81
CA LEU A 99 -11.56 3.19 18.75
C LEU A 99 -12.80 2.50 19.31
N ASP A 100 -13.98 3.07 19.10
CA ASP A 100 -15.23 2.48 19.57
C ASP A 100 -15.67 1.33 18.62
N HIS A 101 -15.99 0.16 19.18
CA HIS A 101 -16.29 -1.08 18.45
C HIS A 101 -17.71 -1.63 18.71
N ASN A 102 -18.57 -0.87 19.41
CA ASN A 102 -19.91 -1.32 19.79
C ASN A 102 -20.90 -1.37 18.61
#